data_AF-A0A1K1M9E6-F1
#
_entry.id   AF-A0A1K1M9E6-F1
#
_cell.length_a   1.000
_cell.length_b   1.000
_cell.length_c   1.000
_cell.angle_alpha   90.00
_cell.angle_beta   90.00
_cell.angle_gamma   90.00
#
_symmetry.space_group_name_H-M   'P 1'
#
loop_
_entity.id
_entity.type
_entity.pdbx_description
1 polymer ?
#
loop_
_entity_poly.entity_id
_entity_poly.type
_entity_poly.pdbx_seq_one_letter_code
_entity_poly.pdbx_strand_id
1 'polypeptide(L)'
;MSALENKIDFSVIITAKNANPNGDPLNGNRPRENYDGFGEISDVCIKRKIRNRLQDMGEKIFVQSDDRCDDGFGSLKLRADNNENLKSLGKKPNRDEYYNTACAEWIDVRSFGQVFAFNDSDKKGEGLSIAV
;
A
#
# COMPACT_ATOMS: atom_id res chain seq x y z
N MET A 1 -2.22 -7.65 -18.95
CA MET A 1 -1.56 -6.33 -18.98
C MET A 1 -0.12 -6.54 -19.42
N SER A 2 0.39 -5.75 -20.35
CA SER A 2 1.82 -5.76 -20.66
C SER A 2 2.59 -5.12 -19.50
N ALA A 3 3.74 -5.68 -19.14
CA ALA A 3 4.65 -5.04 -18.19
C ALA A 3 5.19 -3.74 -18.79
N LEU A 4 5.53 -2.76 -17.94
CA LEU A 4 6.25 -1.57 -18.39
C LEU A 4 7.63 -2.00 -18.87
N GLU A 5 7.98 -1.66 -20.11
CA GLU A 5 9.25 -2.08 -20.73
C GLU A 5 10.42 -1.17 -20.34
N ASN A 6 10.13 0.04 -19.86
CA ASN A 6 11.13 1.06 -19.57
C ASN A 6 10.95 1.61 -18.15
N LYS A 7 12.07 1.98 -17.50
CA LYS A 7 12.05 2.75 -16.27
C LYS A 7 11.46 4.14 -16.54
N ILE A 8 10.53 4.58 -15.70
CA ILE A 8 9.90 5.89 -15.79
C ILE A 8 10.35 6.73 -14.60
N ASP A 9 11.10 7.78 -14.87
CA ASP A 9 11.45 8.80 -13.89
C ASP A 9 10.60 10.05 -14.14
N PHE A 10 10.07 10.68 -13.09
CA PHE A 10 9.25 11.87 -13.20
C PHE A 10 9.42 12.80 -11.99
N SER A 11 9.15 14.08 -12.22
CA SER A 11 9.13 15.11 -11.17
C SER A 11 7.78 15.83 -11.20
N VAL A 12 7.25 16.17 -10.02
CA VAL A 12 5.97 16.88 -9.89
C VAL A 12 6.18 18.11 -9.05
N ILE A 13 5.63 19.24 -9.50
CA ILE A 13 5.54 20.46 -8.71
C ILE A 13 4.12 20.56 -8.16
N ILE A 14 3.99 20.65 -6.84
CA ILE A 14 2.71 20.76 -6.14
C ILE A 14 2.73 22.03 -5.31
N THR A 15 1.63 22.77 -5.30
CA THR A 15 1.46 23.96 -4.46
C THR A 15 0.29 23.75 -3.51
N ALA A 16 0.46 24.16 -2.25
CA ALA A 16 -0.59 24.23 -1.26
C ALA A 16 -0.70 25.67 -0.74
N LYS A 17 -1.92 26.19 -0.60
CA LYS A 17 -2.17 27.55 -0.10
C LYS A 17 -3.09 27.47 1.11
N ASN A 18 -2.71 28.10 2.21
CA ASN A 18 -3.47 28.13 3.46
C ASN A 18 -3.91 26.73 3.93
N ALA A 19 -3.02 25.74 3.79
CA ALA A 19 -3.31 24.35 4.08
C ALA A 19 -2.14 23.67 4.80
N ASN A 20 -2.42 22.56 5.48
CA ASN A 20 -1.42 21.67 6.04
C ASN A 20 -1.30 20.40 5.15
N PRO A 21 -0.30 20.32 4.24
CA PRO A 21 -0.24 19.25 3.26
C PRO A 21 0.17 17.89 3.86
N ASN A 22 0.96 17.91 4.93
CA ASN A 22 1.42 16.76 5.69
C ASN A 22 1.65 17.20 7.15
N GLY A 23 0.71 16.91 8.04
CA GLY A 23 0.91 17.16 9.46
C GLY A 23 1.90 16.21 10.11
N ASP A 24 2.58 16.66 11.17
CA ASP A 24 3.46 15.85 11.99
C ASP A 24 2.76 15.46 13.31
N PRO A 25 2.38 14.17 13.50
CA PRO A 25 1.70 13.74 14.72
C PRO A 25 2.57 13.88 15.98
N LEU A 26 3.90 13.94 15.84
CA LEU A 26 4.81 14.13 16.97
C LEU A 26 4.99 15.60 17.37
N ASN A 27 4.56 16.53 16.52
CA ASN A 27 4.72 17.97 16.72
C ASN A 27 3.37 18.71 16.65
N GLY A 28 2.37 18.17 17.34
CA GLY A 28 1.05 18.81 17.46
C GLY A 28 0.33 19.01 16.13
N ASN A 29 0.57 18.14 15.14
CA ASN A 29 0.01 18.20 13.79
C ASN A 29 0.38 19.47 13.01
N ARG A 30 1.48 20.17 13.36
CA ARG A 30 2.05 21.23 12.53
C ARG A 30 2.54 20.67 11.18
N PRO A 31 2.69 21.48 10.12
CA PRO A 31 3.34 21.01 8.90
C PRO A 31 4.68 20.34 9.21
N ARG A 32 4.91 19.17 8.62
CA ARG A 32 6.15 18.42 8.79
C ARG A 32 7.32 19.21 8.20
N GLU A 33 8.44 19.18 8.89
CA GLU A 33 9.71 19.77 8.45
C GLU A 33 10.79 18.68 8.47
N ASN A 34 11.76 18.78 7.57
CA ASN A 34 12.95 17.94 7.58
C ASN A 34 14.01 18.49 8.56
N TYR A 35 15.13 17.79 8.70
CA TYR A 35 16.22 18.19 9.60
C TYR A 35 16.85 19.56 9.26
N ASP A 36 16.75 19.99 8.01
CA ASP A 36 17.26 21.28 7.53
C ASP A 36 16.24 22.43 7.70
N GLY A 37 15.04 22.14 8.23
CA GLY A 37 13.98 23.11 8.45
C GLY A 37 13.11 23.43 7.22
N PHE A 38 13.21 22.64 6.15
CA PHE A 38 12.32 22.77 4.99
C PHE A 38 11.05 21.94 5.19
N GLY A 39 9.92 22.48 4.74
CA GLY A 39 8.65 21.75 4.74
C GLY A 39 8.74 20.46 3.91
N GLU A 40 8.23 19.36 4.45
CA GLU A 40 8.30 18.03 3.86
C GLU A 40 6.90 17.43 3.67
N ILE A 41 6.66 16.86 2.49
CA ILE A 41 5.55 15.92 2.28
C ILE A 41 6.17 14.53 2.14
N SER A 42 5.97 13.70 3.18
CA SER A 42 6.53 12.35 3.23
C SER A 42 6.02 11.47 2.08
N ASP A 43 6.83 10.49 1.70
CA ASP A 43 6.47 9.52 0.66
C ASP A 43 5.20 8.73 1.03
N VAL A 44 5.06 8.35 2.30
CA VAL A 44 3.86 7.66 2.82
C VAL A 44 2.60 8.53 2.71
N CYS A 45 2.71 9.86 2.89
CA CYS A 45 1.60 10.79 2.69
C CYS A 45 1.19 10.84 1.21
N ILE A 46 2.15 10.93 0.28
CA ILE A 46 1.88 10.93 -1.16
C ILE A 46 1.24 9.60 -1.58
N LYS A 47 1.82 8.47 -1.16
CA LYS A 47 1.28 7.12 -1.43
C LYS A 47 -0.14 6.97 -0.90
N ARG A 48 -0.48 7.54 0.26
CA ARG A 48 -1.86 7.56 0.79
C ARG A 48 -2.81 8.38 -0.10
N LYS A 49 -2.40 9.57 -0.56
CA LYS A 49 -3.22 10.37 -1.48
C LYS A 49 -3.46 9.65 -2.82
N ILE A 50 -2.45 8.96 -3.34
CA ILE A 50 -2.59 8.12 -4.55
C ILE A 50 -3.57 6.97 -4.29
N ARG A 51 -3.45 6.23 -3.18
CA ARG A 51 -4.40 5.16 -2.82
C ARG A 51 -5.83 5.67 -2.72
N ASN A 52 -6.05 6.80 -2.04
CA ASN A 52 -7.39 7.38 -1.92
C ASN A 52 -7.95 7.74 -3.31
N ARG A 53 -7.11 8.29 -4.19
CA ARG A 53 -7.53 8.60 -5.56
C ARG A 53 -7.85 7.36 -6.38
N LEU A 54 -7.07 6.28 -6.24
CA LEU A 54 -7.35 4.99 -6.89
C LEU A 54 -8.69 4.42 -6.41
N GLN A 55 -8.95 4.48 -5.11
CA GLN A 55 -10.23 4.08 -4.54
C GLN A 55 -11.40 4.94 -5.07
N ASP A 56 -11.24 6.27 -5.17
CA ASP A 56 -12.24 7.15 -5.78
C ASP A 56 -12.52 6.79 -7.26
N MET A 57 -11.56 6.15 -7.93
CA MET A 57 -11.69 5.64 -9.31
C MET A 57 -12.29 4.23 -9.37
N GLY A 58 -12.61 3.61 -8.24
CA GLY A 58 -13.17 2.27 -8.14
C GLY A 58 -12.14 1.14 -8.17
N GLU A 59 -10.85 1.46 -8.07
CA GLU A 59 -9.78 0.45 -7.99
C GLU A 59 -9.74 -0.19 -6.61
N LYS A 60 -9.48 -1.50 -6.58
CA LYS A 60 -9.28 -2.23 -5.32
C LYS A 60 -7.90 -1.95 -4.74
N ILE A 61 -7.87 -1.50 -3.49
CA ILE A 61 -6.63 -1.28 -2.73
C ILE A 61 -6.61 -2.12 -1.46
N PHE A 62 -5.43 -2.61 -1.09
CA PHE A 62 -5.20 -3.44 0.07
C PHE A 62 -5.07 -2.62 1.35
N VAL A 63 -4.35 -1.50 1.32
CA VAL A 63 -4.11 -0.68 2.51
C VAL A 63 -5.12 0.47 2.60
N GLN A 64 -6.27 0.18 3.20
CA GLN A 64 -7.34 1.16 3.43
C GLN A 64 -7.18 1.87 4.79
N SER A 65 -7.68 3.10 4.89
CA SER A 65 -7.83 3.78 6.17
C SER A 65 -9.21 3.47 6.74
N ASP A 66 -9.35 3.48 8.07
CA ASP A 66 -10.61 3.06 8.72
C ASP A 66 -11.81 3.91 8.28
N ASP A 67 -11.61 5.21 8.07
CA ASP A 67 -12.62 6.17 7.58
C ASP A 67 -13.04 5.95 6.13
N ARG A 68 -12.23 5.20 5.36
CA ARG A 68 -12.46 4.91 3.94
C ARG A 68 -12.58 3.41 3.66
N CYS A 69 -12.74 2.59 4.70
CA CYS A 69 -12.86 1.14 4.53
C CYS A 69 -14.15 0.81 3.76
N ASP A 70 -14.02 0.23 2.56
CA ASP A 70 -15.16 -0.08 1.68
C ASP A 70 -15.48 -1.58 1.58
N ASP A 71 -14.64 -2.43 2.18
CA ASP A 71 -14.77 -3.89 2.12
C ASP A 71 -15.10 -4.53 3.48
N GLY A 72 -15.24 -3.74 4.53
CA GLY A 72 -15.63 -4.19 5.86
C GLY A 72 -14.55 -4.93 6.65
N PHE A 73 -13.31 -5.00 6.15
CA PHE A 73 -12.21 -5.66 6.86
C PHE A 73 -11.38 -4.67 7.68
N GLY A 74 -11.42 -4.83 9.02
CA GLY A 74 -10.68 -3.97 9.97
C GLY A 74 -9.18 -4.26 10.10
N SER A 75 -8.62 -5.21 9.33
CA SER A 75 -7.18 -5.43 9.31
C SER A 75 -6.69 -6.01 7.99
N LEU A 76 -5.43 -5.75 7.65
CA LEU A 76 -4.77 -6.29 6.45
C LEU A 76 -4.81 -7.82 6.42
N LYS A 77 -4.63 -8.46 7.58
CA LYS A 77 -4.68 -9.91 7.71
C LYS A 77 -6.08 -10.44 7.39
N LEU A 78 -7.12 -9.87 8.00
CA LEU A 78 -8.50 -10.30 7.73
C LEU A 78 -8.86 -10.12 6.25
N ARG A 79 -8.41 -9.03 5.62
CA ARG A 79 -8.62 -8.77 4.19
C ARG A 79 -7.95 -9.83 3.31
N ALA A 80 -6.68 -10.15 3.58
CA ALA A 80 -5.96 -11.19 2.85
C ALA A 80 -6.57 -12.59 3.08
N ASP A 81 -6.82 -12.94 4.34
CA ASP A 81 -7.37 -14.23 4.74
C ASP A 81 -8.80 -14.46 4.22
N ASN A 82 -9.56 -13.40 3.90
CA ASN A 82 -10.92 -13.48 3.38
C ASN A 82 -11.05 -13.29 1.86
N ASN A 83 -9.95 -12.98 1.16
CA ASN A 83 -9.99 -12.85 -0.28
C ASN A 83 -10.15 -14.23 -0.96
N GLU A 84 -11.19 -14.39 -1.79
CA GLU A 84 -11.51 -15.66 -2.44
C GLU A 84 -10.40 -16.14 -3.38
N ASN A 85 -9.81 -15.22 -4.14
CA ASN A 85 -8.71 -15.52 -5.07
C ASN A 85 -7.50 -16.06 -4.31
N LEU A 86 -7.12 -15.44 -3.19
CA LEU A 86 -6.04 -15.96 -2.35
C LEU A 86 -6.39 -17.28 -1.66
N LYS A 87 -7.62 -17.45 -1.15
CA LYS A 87 -8.07 -18.72 -0.53
C LYS A 87 -8.01 -19.89 -1.50
N SER A 88 -8.34 -19.65 -2.77
CA SER A 88 -8.35 -20.68 -3.82
C SER A 88 -6.99 -21.33 -4.07
N LEU A 89 -5.89 -20.66 -3.68
CA LEU A 89 -4.53 -21.20 -3.79
C LEU A 89 -4.21 -22.26 -2.71
N GLY A 90 -5.10 -22.48 -1.75
CA GLY A 90 -4.96 -23.49 -0.71
C GLY A 90 -4.12 -23.07 0.51
N LYS A 91 -3.76 -24.03 1.36
CA LYS A 91 -3.11 -23.77 2.67
C LYS A 91 -1.60 -23.49 2.60
N LYS A 92 -0.93 -23.94 1.54
CA LYS A 92 0.50 -23.70 1.27
C LYS A 92 0.64 -23.26 -0.19
N PRO A 93 0.15 -22.05 -0.52
CA PRO A 93 0.19 -21.58 -1.90
C PRO A 93 1.64 -21.38 -2.33
N ASN A 94 1.91 -21.61 -3.62
CA ASN A 94 3.21 -21.26 -4.17
C ASN A 94 3.44 -19.75 -4.01
N ARG A 95 4.65 -19.37 -3.59
CA ARG A 95 5.07 -17.98 -3.42
C ARG A 95 4.76 -17.11 -4.65
N ASP A 96 5.06 -17.61 -5.84
CA ASP A 96 4.89 -16.85 -7.08
C ASP A 96 3.41 -16.72 -7.47
N GLU A 97 2.61 -17.76 -7.22
CA GLU A 97 1.16 -17.72 -7.44
C GLU A 97 0.49 -16.73 -6.49
N TYR A 98 0.88 -16.74 -5.22
CA TYR A 98 0.38 -15.77 -4.25
C TYR A 98 0.77 -14.34 -4.63
N TYR A 99 2.02 -14.11 -5.03
CA TYR A 99 2.51 -12.84 -5.53
C TYR A 99 1.64 -12.34 -6.69
N ASN A 100 1.45 -13.19 -7.71
CA ASN A 100 0.69 -12.84 -8.91
C ASN A 100 -0.79 -12.54 -8.59
N THR A 101 -1.41 -13.35 -7.74
CA THR A 101 -2.81 -13.16 -7.32
C THR A 101 -2.98 -11.88 -6.50
N ALA A 102 -2.09 -11.60 -5.55
CA ALA A 102 -2.15 -10.37 -4.76
C ALA A 102 -1.95 -9.11 -5.61
N CYS A 103 -1.00 -9.14 -6.56
CA CYS A 103 -0.75 -8.04 -7.50
C CYS A 103 -1.87 -7.87 -8.54
N ALA A 104 -2.62 -8.93 -8.85
CA ALA A 104 -3.80 -8.86 -9.70
C ALA A 104 -5.01 -8.28 -8.95
N GLU A 105 -5.16 -8.62 -7.67
CA GLU A 105 -6.29 -8.19 -6.83
C GLU A 105 -6.18 -6.73 -6.39
N TRP A 106 -5.00 -6.29 -5.97
CA TRP A 106 -4.81 -4.96 -5.38
C TRP A 106 -3.76 -4.14 -6.11
N ILE A 107 -4.18 -2.98 -6.61
CA ILE A 107 -3.30 -2.14 -7.40
C ILE A 107 -2.18 -1.51 -6.57
N ASP A 108 -2.44 -1.18 -5.31
CA ASP A 108 -1.43 -0.59 -4.44
C ASP A 108 -0.36 -1.61 -3.99
N VAL A 109 -0.72 -2.89 -3.89
CA VAL A 109 0.25 -3.99 -3.69
C VAL A 109 1.15 -4.11 -4.91
N ARG A 110 0.58 -4.08 -6.12
CA ARG A 110 1.35 -4.12 -7.36
C ARG A 110 2.25 -2.89 -7.54
N SER A 111 1.80 -1.71 -7.13
CA SER A 111 2.51 -0.44 -7.37
C SER A 111 3.49 -0.05 -6.27
N PHE A 112 3.22 -0.38 -5.00
CA PHE A 112 4.03 0.05 -3.85
C PHE A 112 4.59 -1.11 -3.02
N GLY A 113 4.16 -2.34 -3.30
CA GLY A 113 4.59 -3.52 -2.57
C GLY A 113 3.85 -3.65 -1.24
N GLN A 114 3.89 -4.86 -0.69
CA GLN A 114 3.31 -5.18 0.60
C GLN A 114 3.98 -6.41 1.19
N VAL A 115 4.24 -6.38 2.50
CA VAL A 115 4.70 -7.57 3.22
C VAL A 115 3.49 -8.37 3.69
N PHE A 116 3.43 -9.63 3.27
CA PHE A 116 2.49 -10.64 3.74
C PHE A 116 3.21 -11.61 4.68
N ALA A 117 2.69 -11.79 5.89
CA ALA A 117 3.28 -12.74 6.84
C ALA A 117 2.87 -14.17 6.46
N PHE A 118 3.83 -14.99 6.02
CA PHE A 118 3.62 -16.41 5.80
C PHE A 118 4.04 -17.16 7.05
N ASN A 119 3.09 -17.92 7.61
CA ASN A 119 3.40 -18.87 8.66
C ASN A 119 3.65 -20.22 8.00
N ASP A 120 4.86 -20.47 7.55
CA ASP A 120 5.24 -21.84 7.21
C ASP A 120 5.32 -22.63 8.53
N SER A 121 4.49 -23.67 8.66
CA SER A 121 4.42 -24.50 9.86
C SER A 121 5.75 -25.18 10.19
N ASP A 122 6.64 -25.30 9.19
CA ASP A 122 7.92 -25.99 9.29
C ASP A 122 9.12 -25.04 9.45
N LYS A 123 8.92 -23.71 9.28
CA LYS A 123 9.95 -22.68 9.48
C LYS A 123 9.32 -21.41 10.07
N LYS A 124 9.47 -21.22 11.38
CA LYS A 124 9.08 -19.97 12.05
C LYS A 124 9.88 -18.79 11.47
N GLY A 125 9.22 -17.89 10.73
CA GLY A 125 9.69 -16.51 10.54
C GLY A 125 9.90 -15.98 9.12
N GLU A 126 9.62 -16.75 8.06
CA GLU A 126 9.75 -16.22 6.69
C GLU A 126 8.46 -15.53 6.22
N GLY A 127 8.41 -14.19 6.30
CA GLY A 127 7.38 -13.40 5.63
C GLY A 127 7.62 -13.32 4.12
N LEU A 128 6.54 -13.33 3.32
CA LEU A 128 6.62 -12.99 1.91
C LEU A 128 6.57 -11.47 1.75
N SER A 129 7.73 -10.87 1.50
CA SER A 129 7.80 -9.50 1.04
C SER A 129 7.51 -9.44 -0.46
N ILE A 130 6.35 -8.89 -0.83
CA ILE A 130 6.10 -8.42 -2.19
C ILE A 130 6.79 -7.05 -2.27
N ALA A 131 8.06 -7.06 -2.67
CA ALA A 131 8.80 -5.84 -2.96
C ALA A 131 8.44 -5.33 -4.35
N VAL A 132 8.58 -4.02 -4.54
CA VAL A 132 8.58 -3.34 -5.85
C VAL A 132 10.01 -3.12 -6.27
#